data_AF-A0A9Q0QFU5-F1
#
_entry.id   AF-A0A9Q0QFU5-F1
#
_cell.length_a   1.000
_cell.length_b   1.000
_cell.length_c   1.000
_cell.angle_alpha   90.00
_cell.angle_beta   90.00
_cell.angle_gamma   90.00
#
_symmetry.space_group_name_H-M   'P 1'
#
loop_
_entity.id
_entity.type
_entity.pdbx_description
1 polymer ?
#
loop_
_entity_poly.entity_id
_entity_poly.type
_entity_poly.pdbx_seq_one_letter_code
_entity_poly.pdbx_strand_id
1 'polypeptide(L)'
;MQGSKLLSVFCSGCKEAEISDSTNDQKITSTHKGFSSTLEALAECIACSGNSLQDIELRKRAIIMLAFLASSGKSGFEIMVTRKLPGETNFLMLILQVLVFEMDVEASAEPERSIKARTLLIREALILLNRLVSNPGYSPIALRVLTARRDMASLTIDIANRLSQEDQRHRQSDVKGHVKESEIVELGLVFKKRVFAYLGDKMS
;
A
#
# COMPACT_ATOMS: atom_id res chain seq x y z
N MET A 1 7.72 -20.33 -16.96
CA MET A 1 6.56 -20.66 -16.09
C MET A 1 6.95 -20.83 -14.61
N GLN A 2 7.61 -19.84 -13.97
CA GLN A 2 8.01 -19.92 -12.56
C GLN A 2 7.08 -19.16 -11.57
N GLY A 3 6.22 -18.26 -12.07
CA GLY A 3 5.29 -17.48 -11.22
C GLY A 3 4.14 -18.29 -10.58
N SER A 4 3.74 -19.41 -11.19
CA SER A 4 2.60 -20.21 -10.74
C SER A 4 2.84 -20.93 -9.39
N LYS A 5 4.07 -21.38 -9.12
CA LYS A 5 4.40 -22.06 -7.86
C LYS A 5 4.42 -21.12 -6.66
N LEU A 6 4.97 -19.91 -6.81
CA LEU A 6 4.96 -18.93 -5.73
C LEU A 6 3.52 -18.51 -5.40
N LEU A 7 2.72 -18.18 -6.42
CA LEU A 7 1.28 -17.89 -6.25
C LEU A 7 0.52 -19.02 -5.54
N SER A 8 0.82 -20.29 -5.83
CA SER A 8 0.17 -21.42 -5.15
C SER A 8 0.48 -21.51 -3.65
N VAL A 9 1.66 -21.07 -3.20
CA VAL A 9 2.04 -21.03 -1.78
C VAL A 9 1.37 -19.85 -1.07
N PHE A 10 1.26 -18.69 -1.74
CA PHE A 10 0.54 -17.55 -1.18
C PHE A 10 -0.98 -17.80 -1.12
N CYS A 11 -1.57 -18.45 -2.14
CA CYS A 11 -3.00 -18.74 -2.20
C CYS A 11 -3.46 -19.92 -1.32
N SER A 12 -2.59 -20.92 -1.06
CA SER A 12 -2.97 -22.07 -0.20
C SER A 12 -3.05 -21.69 1.29
N GLY A 13 -2.24 -20.72 1.74
CA GLY A 13 -2.29 -20.16 3.10
C GLY A 13 -3.46 -19.22 3.36
N CYS A 14 -4.27 -18.88 2.35
CA CYS A 14 -5.39 -17.95 2.45
C CYS A 14 -6.74 -18.61 2.74
N LYS A 15 -6.83 -19.95 2.75
CA LYS A 15 -8.08 -20.63 3.09
C LYS A 15 -8.20 -20.71 4.60
N GLU A 16 -9.01 -19.83 5.20
CA GLU A 16 -9.57 -20.09 6.52
C GLU A 16 -10.41 -21.38 6.45
N ALA A 17 -10.18 -22.25 7.42
CA ALA A 17 -10.62 -23.62 7.45
C ALA A 17 -12.15 -23.74 7.43
N GLU A 18 -12.71 -24.33 6.37
CA GLU A 18 -13.89 -25.17 6.53
C GLU A 18 -13.39 -26.51 7.08
N ILE A 19 -13.83 -26.83 8.29
CA ILE A 19 -13.48 -28.05 9.01
C ILE A 19 -14.06 -29.25 8.23
N SER A 20 -13.21 -30.02 7.56
CA SER A 20 -13.51 -31.41 7.21
C SER A 20 -12.24 -32.26 7.16
N ASP A 21 -12.10 -33.02 8.24
CA ASP A 21 -11.48 -34.34 8.44
C ASP A 21 -10.08 -34.70 7.88
N SER A 22 -9.30 -35.25 8.82
CA SER A 22 -8.04 -36.02 8.79
C SER A 22 -7.40 -36.28 7.40
N THR A 23 -6.19 -35.80 7.09
CA THR A 23 -4.89 -36.41 7.53
C THR A 23 -3.71 -35.50 7.06
N ASN A 24 -3.83 -34.17 7.12
CA ASN A 24 -2.83 -33.23 6.54
C ASN A 24 -2.50 -31.99 7.41
N ASP A 25 -2.84 -32.04 8.71
CA ASP A 25 -2.79 -30.89 9.63
C ASP A 25 -1.39 -30.30 9.84
N GLN A 26 -0.34 -31.12 9.91
CA GLN A 26 1.03 -30.61 10.15
C GLN A 26 1.61 -29.81 8.97
N LYS A 27 1.26 -30.16 7.73
CA LYS A 27 1.75 -29.46 6.53
C LYS A 27 1.00 -28.15 6.30
N ILE A 28 -0.29 -28.12 6.61
CA ILE A 28 -1.13 -26.92 6.52
C ILE A 28 -0.73 -25.90 7.61
N THR A 29 -0.54 -26.36 8.85
CA THR A 29 -0.11 -25.49 9.96
C THR A 29 1.28 -24.90 9.76
N SER A 30 2.25 -25.67 9.25
CA SER A 30 3.59 -25.15 8.92
C SER A 30 3.59 -24.17 7.74
N THR A 31 2.78 -24.41 6.71
CA THR A 31 2.63 -23.49 5.57
C THR A 31 1.96 -22.17 5.99
N HIS A 32 0.91 -22.24 6.81
CA HIS A 32 0.22 -21.06 7.33
C HIS A 32 1.12 -20.24 8.26
N LYS A 33 1.92 -20.89 9.12
CA LYS A 33 2.91 -20.22 9.97
C LYS A 33 3.98 -19.50 9.14
N GLY A 34 4.49 -20.15 8.09
CA GLY A 34 5.46 -19.53 7.17
C GLY A 34 4.89 -18.35 6.38
N PHE A 35 3.60 -18.42 6.03
CA PHE A 35 2.89 -17.33 5.38
C PHE A 35 2.71 -16.13 6.32
N SER A 36 2.29 -16.37 7.57
CA SER A 36 2.20 -15.34 8.62
C SER A 36 3.52 -14.62 8.82
N SER A 37 4.61 -15.36 9.01
CA SER A 37 5.94 -14.77 9.21
C SER A 37 6.43 -13.98 8.00
N THR A 38 6.03 -14.37 6.79
CA THR A 38 6.36 -13.61 5.57
C THR A 38 5.63 -12.26 5.53
N LEU A 39 4.35 -12.22 5.91
CA LEU A 39 3.59 -10.99 5.99
C LEU A 39 4.12 -10.06 7.10
N GLU A 40 4.52 -10.62 8.24
CA GLU A 40 5.16 -9.89 9.33
C GLU A 40 6.50 -9.29 8.88
N ALA A 41 7.36 -10.07 8.22
CA ALA A 41 8.62 -9.58 7.66
C ALA A 41 8.41 -8.48 6.60
N LEU A 42 7.37 -8.58 5.77
CA LEU A 42 6.99 -7.52 4.83
C LEU A 42 6.55 -6.25 5.55
N ALA A 43 5.78 -6.38 6.63
CA ALA A 43 5.39 -5.24 7.47
C ALA A 43 6.60 -4.56 8.11
N GLU A 44 7.56 -5.33 8.63
CA GLU A 44 8.81 -4.81 9.19
C GLU A 44 9.65 -4.09 8.13
N CYS A 45 9.73 -4.63 6.90
CA CYS A 45 10.41 -3.99 5.79
C CYS A 45 9.80 -2.63 5.46
N ILE A 46 8.46 -2.50 5.54
CA ILE A 46 7.73 -1.24 5.29
C ILE A 46 7.92 -0.26 6.44
N ALA A 47 7.88 -0.74 7.68
CA ALA A 47 8.03 0.05 8.90
C ALA A 47 9.50 0.40 9.23
N CYS A 48 10.47 -0.02 8.41
CA CYS A 48 11.88 0.29 8.61
C CYS A 48 12.10 1.81 8.68
N SER A 49 12.70 2.27 9.78
CA SER A 49 12.97 3.70 10.04
C SER A 49 14.24 4.22 9.37
N GLY A 50 14.96 3.36 8.65
CA GLY A 50 16.17 3.74 7.94
C GLY A 50 15.88 4.67 6.76
N ASN A 51 16.77 5.64 6.55
CA ASN A 51 16.65 6.63 5.48
C ASN A 51 17.78 6.49 4.42
N SER A 52 18.52 5.38 4.43
CA SER A 52 19.49 5.11 3.38
C SER A 52 18.79 4.76 2.06
N LEU A 53 19.50 4.87 0.93
CA LEU A 53 18.96 4.43 -0.37
C LEU A 53 18.55 2.96 -0.36
N GLN A 54 19.23 2.11 0.42
CA GLN A 54 18.88 0.70 0.56
C GLN A 54 17.56 0.53 1.32
N ASP A 55 17.32 1.34 2.35
CA ASP A 55 16.07 1.31 3.12
C ASP A 55 14.88 1.78 2.29
N ILE A 56 15.06 2.84 1.48
CA ILE A 56 14.03 3.35 0.56
C ILE A 56 13.71 2.27 -0.50
N GLU A 57 14.74 1.63 -1.07
CA GLU A 57 14.56 0.56 -2.05
C GLU A 57 13.89 -0.69 -1.44
N LEU A 58 14.23 -1.04 -0.19
CA LEU A 58 13.61 -2.15 0.53
C LEU A 58 12.11 -1.90 0.74
N ARG A 59 11.75 -0.71 1.24
CA ARG A 59 10.36 -0.28 1.41
C ARG A 59 9.62 -0.34 0.07
N LYS A 60 10.22 0.18 -1.00
CA LYS A 60 9.62 0.14 -2.35
C LYS A 60 9.36 -1.28 -2.81
N ARG A 61 10.31 -2.20 -2.63
CA ARG A 61 10.15 -3.61 -3.02
C ARG A 61 9.05 -4.32 -2.23
N ALA A 62 8.95 -4.03 -0.93
CA ALA A 62 7.88 -4.56 -0.10
C ALA A 62 6.51 -4.06 -0.58
N ILE A 63 6.38 -2.76 -0.91
CA ILE A 63 5.14 -2.20 -1.46
C ILE A 63 4.77 -2.81 -2.81
N ILE A 64 5.74 -3.00 -3.72
CA ILE A 64 5.50 -3.67 -5.00
C ILE A 64 5.00 -5.11 -4.78
N MET A 65 5.57 -5.83 -3.80
CA MET A 65 5.10 -7.17 -3.45
C MET A 65 3.66 -7.14 -2.93
N LEU A 66 3.30 -6.18 -2.07
CA LEU A 66 1.91 -6.00 -1.62
C LEU A 66 0.96 -5.65 -2.78
N ALA A 67 1.40 -4.82 -3.74
CA ALA A 67 0.64 -4.50 -4.94
C ALA A 67 0.39 -5.74 -5.82
N PHE A 68 1.35 -6.64 -5.88
CA PHE A 68 1.20 -7.94 -6.54
C PHE A 68 0.21 -8.85 -5.79
N LEU A 69 0.32 -8.93 -4.46
CA LEU A 69 -0.62 -9.71 -3.63
C LEU A 69 -2.05 -9.18 -3.77
N ALA A 70 -2.26 -7.87 -3.67
CA ALA A 70 -3.56 -7.23 -3.89
C ALA A 70 -4.15 -7.51 -5.29
N SER A 71 -3.33 -7.89 -6.27
CA SER A 71 -3.75 -8.25 -7.63
C SER A 71 -4.04 -9.75 -7.80
N SER A 72 -3.73 -10.57 -6.80
CA SER A 72 -3.82 -12.04 -6.88
C SER A 72 -5.23 -12.61 -6.65
N GLY A 73 -6.25 -11.74 -6.63
CA GLY A 73 -7.64 -12.10 -6.42
C GLY A 73 -8.15 -11.80 -5.01
N LYS A 74 -9.27 -12.42 -4.63
CA LYS A 74 -10.00 -12.16 -3.38
C LYS A 74 -9.11 -12.23 -2.13
N SER A 75 -8.43 -13.35 -1.97
CA SER A 75 -7.60 -13.62 -0.80
C SER A 75 -6.46 -12.61 -0.65
N GLY A 76 -5.79 -12.28 -1.76
CA GLY A 76 -4.75 -11.27 -1.81
C GLY A 76 -5.23 -9.88 -1.38
N PHE A 77 -6.45 -9.51 -1.79
CA PHE A 77 -7.09 -8.29 -1.32
C PHE A 77 -7.43 -8.36 0.18
N GLU A 78 -8.03 -9.46 0.63
CA GLU A 78 -8.43 -9.63 2.04
C GLU A 78 -7.24 -9.47 2.99
N ILE A 79 -6.07 -10.02 2.65
CA ILE A 79 -4.83 -9.81 3.42
C ILE A 79 -4.54 -8.33 3.66
N MET A 80 -4.79 -7.46 2.68
CA MET A 80 -4.50 -6.03 2.80
C MET A 80 -5.43 -5.31 3.79
N VAL A 81 -6.67 -5.77 3.93
CA VAL A 81 -7.74 -5.07 4.66
C VAL A 81 -8.14 -5.73 5.97
N THR A 82 -8.00 -7.05 6.10
CA THR A 82 -8.43 -7.82 7.29
C THR A 82 -7.27 -8.20 8.19
N ARG A 83 -6.05 -8.33 7.64
CA ARG A 83 -4.92 -8.81 8.43
C ARG A 83 -4.50 -7.76 9.46
N LYS A 84 -4.65 -8.12 10.73
CA LYS A 84 -4.06 -7.37 11.84
C LYS A 84 -2.58 -7.73 11.98
N LEU A 85 -1.75 -6.70 12.01
CA LEU A 85 -0.34 -6.75 12.34
C LEU A 85 -0.18 -6.45 13.85
N PRO A 86 1.00 -6.71 14.44
CA PRO A 86 1.27 -6.29 15.81
C PRO A 86 0.91 -4.81 16.03
N GLY A 87 0.30 -4.49 17.17
CA GLY A 87 -0.17 -3.13 17.48
C GLY A 87 -1.50 -2.72 16.84
N GLU A 88 -2.31 -3.68 16.37
CA GLU A 88 -3.62 -3.44 15.72
C GLU A 88 -3.57 -2.58 14.44
N THR A 89 -2.38 -2.48 13.85
CA THR A 89 -2.14 -1.82 12.57
C THR A 89 -2.48 -2.80 11.44
N ASN A 90 -2.81 -2.29 10.25
CA ASN A 90 -2.93 -3.10 9.03
C ASN A 90 -1.98 -2.54 7.97
N PHE A 91 -1.82 -3.26 6.86
CA PHE A 91 -0.93 -2.81 5.79
C PHE A 91 -1.32 -1.43 5.26
N LEU A 92 -2.61 -1.13 5.12
CA LEU A 92 -3.06 0.19 4.66
C LEU A 92 -2.54 1.32 5.56
N MET A 93 -2.58 1.16 6.89
CA MET A 93 -2.05 2.16 7.81
C MET A 93 -0.54 2.34 7.65
N LEU A 94 0.21 1.24 7.52
CA LEU A 94 1.66 1.31 7.27
C LEU A 94 1.97 2.06 5.95
N ILE A 95 1.21 1.82 4.89
CA ILE A 95 1.37 2.52 3.62
C ILE A 95 1.09 4.03 3.78
N LEU A 96 0.04 4.42 4.51
CA LEU A 96 -0.24 5.83 4.77
C LEU A 96 0.89 6.48 5.58
N GLN A 97 1.43 5.80 6.59
CA GLN A 97 2.55 6.31 7.37
C GLN A 97 3.82 6.50 6.54
N VAL A 98 4.13 5.55 5.63
CA VAL A 98 5.25 5.70 4.69
C VAL A 98 5.04 6.89 3.77
N LEU A 99 3.83 7.08 3.23
CA LEU A 99 3.54 8.21 2.36
C LEU A 99 3.77 9.55 3.09
N VAL A 100 3.21 9.73 4.28
CA VAL A 100 3.42 10.96 5.06
C VAL A 100 4.90 11.18 5.36
N PHE A 101 5.61 10.16 5.83
CA PHE A 101 7.03 10.25 6.13
C PHE A 101 7.85 10.69 4.92
N GLU A 102 7.64 10.07 3.76
CA GLU A 102 8.40 10.40 2.55
C GLU A 102 8.05 11.79 2.01
N MET A 103 6.78 12.19 2.07
CA MET A 103 6.33 13.53 1.65
C MET A 103 6.88 14.64 2.57
N ASP A 104 7.14 14.35 3.84
CA ASP A 104 7.74 15.29 4.79
C ASP A 104 9.26 15.39 4.61
N VAL A 105 9.93 14.28 4.29
CA VAL A 105 11.38 14.25 4.06
C VAL A 105 11.76 14.78 2.67
N GLU A 106 10.94 14.56 1.64
CA GLU A 106 11.16 15.11 0.29
C GLU A 106 11.19 16.64 0.28
N ALA A 107 10.52 17.30 1.22
CA ALA A 107 10.56 18.75 1.41
C ALA A 107 11.91 19.28 1.98
N SER A 108 12.87 18.41 2.29
CA SER A 108 14.19 18.76 2.82
C SER A 108 15.30 18.76 1.75
N ALA A 109 16.38 19.49 1.98
CA ALA A 109 17.50 19.67 1.04
C ALA A 109 18.36 18.39 0.90
N GLU A 110 17.82 17.38 0.22
CA GLU A 110 18.41 16.06 0.06
C GLU A 110 19.10 15.86 -1.30
N PRO A 111 20.04 14.90 -1.42
CA PRO A 111 20.67 14.60 -2.70
C PRO A 111 19.65 14.16 -3.76
N GLU A 112 19.84 14.57 -5.02
CA GLU A 112 18.93 14.27 -6.14
C GLU A 112 18.61 12.77 -6.28
N ARG A 113 19.59 11.89 -6.01
CA ARG A 113 19.38 10.43 -6.05
C ARG A 113 18.39 9.96 -4.98
N SER A 114 18.44 10.56 -3.80
CA SER A 114 17.51 10.27 -2.71
C SER A 114 16.11 10.73 -3.09
N ILE A 115 15.97 11.97 -3.59
CA ILE A 115 14.68 12.51 -4.07
C ILE A 115 14.05 11.54 -5.09
N LYS A 116 14.79 11.18 -6.15
CA LYS A 116 14.30 10.24 -7.17
C LYS A 116 13.88 8.89 -6.61
N ALA A 117 14.59 8.36 -5.61
CA ALA A 117 14.22 7.09 -4.98
C ALA A 117 12.92 7.21 -4.17
N ARG A 118 12.74 8.34 -3.46
CA ARG A 118 11.52 8.66 -2.69
C ARG A 118 10.32 8.88 -3.60
N THR A 119 10.47 9.66 -4.67
CA THR A 119 9.43 9.85 -5.69
C THR A 119 8.95 8.50 -6.25
N LEU A 120 9.87 7.57 -6.53
CA LEU A 120 9.50 6.22 -6.97
C LEU A 120 8.78 5.41 -5.88
N LEU A 121 9.19 5.52 -4.62
CA LEU A 121 8.51 4.87 -3.49
C LEU A 121 7.06 5.39 -3.34
N ILE A 122 6.87 6.72 -3.36
CA ILE A 122 5.55 7.37 -3.31
C ILE A 122 4.67 6.89 -4.47
N ARG A 123 5.21 6.86 -5.70
CA ARG A 123 4.51 6.36 -6.88
C ARG A 123 3.98 4.94 -6.69
N GLU A 124 4.83 4.00 -6.25
CA GLU A 124 4.40 2.60 -6.05
C GLU A 124 3.36 2.45 -4.94
N ALA A 125 3.49 3.24 -3.86
CA ALA A 125 2.50 3.28 -2.78
C ALA A 125 1.13 3.75 -3.29
N LEU A 126 1.10 4.80 -4.11
CA LEU A 126 -0.14 5.31 -4.70
C LEU A 126 -0.75 4.34 -5.71
N ILE A 127 0.07 3.63 -6.49
CA ILE A 127 -0.42 2.58 -7.39
C ILE A 127 -1.13 1.47 -6.59
N LEU A 128 -0.53 1.03 -5.48
CA LEU A 128 -1.16 0.06 -4.58
C LEU A 128 -2.49 0.59 -4.03
N LEU A 129 -2.51 1.80 -3.48
CA LEU A 129 -3.74 2.39 -2.93
C LEU A 129 -4.83 2.53 -3.99
N ASN A 130 -4.50 3.09 -5.16
CA ASN A 130 -5.45 3.24 -6.27
C ASN A 130 -5.97 1.90 -6.77
N ARG A 131 -5.13 0.87 -6.82
CA ARG A 131 -5.57 -0.49 -7.16
C ARG A 131 -6.60 -1.02 -6.16
N LEU A 132 -6.42 -0.77 -4.87
CA LEU A 132 -7.36 -1.20 -3.84
C LEU A 132 -8.68 -0.41 -3.91
N VAL A 133 -8.63 0.92 -3.98
CA VAL A 133 -9.83 1.78 -3.95
C VAL A 133 -10.53 1.89 -5.31
N SER A 134 -9.94 1.39 -6.39
CA SER A 134 -10.57 1.31 -7.71
C SER A 134 -11.05 -0.11 -8.07
N ASN A 135 -10.86 -1.09 -7.19
CA ASN A 135 -11.33 -2.44 -7.43
C ASN A 135 -12.88 -2.50 -7.39
N PRO A 136 -13.58 -2.98 -8.42
CA PRO A 136 -15.05 -2.99 -8.44
C PRO A 136 -15.69 -3.82 -7.32
N GLY A 137 -15.07 -4.95 -6.95
CA GLY A 137 -15.60 -5.85 -5.93
C GLY A 137 -15.23 -5.47 -4.50
N TYR A 138 -14.12 -4.73 -4.33
CA TYR A 138 -13.53 -4.53 -3.01
C TYR A 138 -13.28 -3.08 -2.61
N SER A 139 -13.43 -2.12 -3.53
CA SER A 139 -13.24 -0.69 -3.23
C SER A 139 -14.06 -0.20 -2.02
N PRO A 140 -15.34 -0.59 -1.81
CA PRO A 140 -16.07 -0.12 -0.64
C PRO A 140 -15.48 -0.62 0.69
N ILE A 141 -14.81 -1.78 0.67
CA ILE A 141 -14.15 -2.36 1.85
C ILE A 141 -12.83 -1.62 2.12
N ALA A 142 -11.98 -1.43 1.10
CA ALA A 142 -10.74 -0.65 1.27
C ALA A 142 -11.02 0.77 1.76
N LEU A 143 -11.99 1.46 1.14
CA LEU A 143 -12.37 2.82 1.52
C LEU A 143 -12.95 2.87 2.93
N ARG A 144 -13.74 1.87 3.34
CA ARG A 144 -14.21 1.73 4.72
C ARG A 144 -13.04 1.61 5.68
N VAL A 145 -12.05 0.76 5.40
CA VAL A 145 -10.90 0.57 6.29
C VAL A 145 -10.08 1.86 6.41
N LEU A 146 -9.79 2.52 5.28
CA LEU A 146 -9.06 3.80 5.25
C LEU A 146 -9.74 4.91 6.06
N THR A 147 -11.06 4.84 6.20
CA THR A 147 -11.88 5.88 6.86
C THR A 147 -12.51 5.44 8.17
N ALA A 148 -12.25 4.22 8.64
CA ALA A 148 -12.90 3.65 9.82
C ALA A 148 -12.41 4.26 11.14
N ARG A 149 -11.10 4.48 11.27
CA ARG A 149 -10.49 5.08 12.46
C ARG A 149 -10.12 6.53 12.18
N ARG A 150 -10.25 7.39 13.21
CA ARG A 150 -10.01 8.84 13.08
C ARG A 150 -8.60 9.17 12.60
N ASP A 151 -7.59 8.51 13.17
CA ASP A 151 -6.19 8.68 12.79
C ASP A 151 -5.94 8.29 11.34
N MET A 152 -6.45 7.14 10.92
CA MET A 152 -6.33 6.63 9.55
C MET A 152 -7.07 7.50 8.54
N ALA A 153 -8.28 7.96 8.88
CA ALA A 153 -9.07 8.87 8.06
C ALA A 153 -8.36 10.21 7.89
N SER A 154 -7.75 10.74 8.97
CA SER A 154 -7.01 12.00 8.94
C SER A 154 -5.79 11.89 8.01
N LEU A 155 -4.99 10.82 8.13
CA LEU A 155 -3.86 10.57 7.22
C LEU A 155 -4.31 10.40 5.77
N THR A 156 -5.40 9.66 5.54
CA THR A 156 -5.96 9.43 4.20
C THR A 156 -6.36 10.76 3.55
N ILE A 157 -7.05 11.65 4.29
CA ILE A 157 -7.48 12.96 3.80
C ILE A 157 -6.28 13.88 3.58
N ASP A 158 -5.30 13.88 4.49
CA ASP A 158 -4.08 14.69 4.37
C ASP A 158 -3.30 14.33 3.09
N ILE A 159 -3.01 13.04 2.91
CA ILE A 159 -2.32 12.50 1.72
C ILE A 159 -3.09 12.86 0.45
N ALA A 160 -4.40 12.62 0.43
CA ALA A 160 -5.26 12.91 -0.71
C ALA A 160 -5.25 14.40 -1.08
N ASN A 161 -5.15 15.30 -0.10
CA ASN A 161 -5.07 16.73 -0.35
C ASN A 161 -3.67 17.15 -0.83
N ARG A 162 -2.62 16.76 -0.11
CA ARG A 162 -1.23 17.15 -0.41
C ARG A 162 -0.81 16.70 -1.83
N LEU A 163 -1.01 15.43 -2.16
CA LEU A 163 -0.61 14.88 -3.46
C LEU A 163 -1.48 15.35 -4.64
N SER A 164 -2.61 16.01 -4.36
CA SER A 164 -3.46 16.63 -5.39
C SER A 164 -3.16 18.10 -5.65
N GLN A 165 -2.38 18.76 -4.77
CA GLN A 165 -2.16 20.20 -4.80
C GLN A 165 -0.82 20.63 -5.44
N GLU A 166 0.00 19.67 -5.89
CA GLU A 166 1.26 19.98 -6.60
C GLU A 166 1.05 20.76 -7.92
N ASP A 167 -0.19 20.88 -8.41
CA ASP A 167 -0.55 21.62 -9.64
C ASP A 167 -0.41 23.16 -9.50
N GLN A 168 -0.31 23.70 -8.27
CA GLN A 168 -0.25 25.17 -8.06
C GLN A 168 1.16 25.74 -7.83
N ARG A 169 2.19 24.93 -7.53
CA ARG A 169 3.54 25.45 -7.22
C ARG A 169 4.57 25.29 -8.34
N HIS A 170 4.37 24.38 -9.29
CA HIS A 170 5.42 24.00 -10.25
C HIS A 170 5.14 24.32 -11.73
N ARG A 171 4.20 25.22 -12.04
CA ARG A 171 4.00 25.74 -13.42
C ARG A 171 5.21 26.52 -14.00
N GLN A 172 6.37 26.56 -13.34
CA GLN A 172 7.53 27.36 -13.74
C GLN A 172 8.91 26.68 -13.54
N SER A 173 9.15 25.41 -13.89
CA SER A 173 10.54 24.96 -14.14
C SER A 173 10.69 23.61 -14.87
N ASP A 174 11.42 23.65 -15.99
CA ASP A 174 12.22 22.62 -16.70
C ASP A 174 11.70 21.20 -17.06
N VAL A 175 11.69 20.97 -18.38
CA VAL A 175 11.06 19.92 -19.21
C VAL A 175 11.57 18.47 -19.00
N LYS A 176 12.50 18.19 -18.08
CA LYS A 176 13.05 16.82 -17.88
C LYS A 176 12.61 16.10 -16.60
N GLY A 177 12.03 16.81 -15.61
CA GLY A 177 11.50 16.24 -14.37
C GLY A 177 9.98 15.92 -14.39
N HIS A 178 9.24 16.57 -15.29
CA HIS A 178 7.77 16.63 -15.26
C HIS A 178 7.03 15.30 -15.38
N VAL A 179 7.55 14.29 -16.08
CA VAL A 179 6.73 13.09 -16.40
C VAL A 179 6.38 12.28 -15.14
N LYS A 180 7.33 12.14 -14.20
CA LYS A 180 7.09 11.37 -12.97
C LYS A 180 6.34 12.16 -11.91
N GLU A 181 6.56 13.47 -11.88
CA GLU A 181 5.83 14.37 -10.99
C GLU A 181 4.37 14.49 -11.42
N SER A 182 4.11 14.65 -12.73
CA SER A 182 2.76 14.58 -13.33
C SER A 182 2.06 13.26 -13.00
N GLU A 183 2.78 12.13 -13.05
CA GLU A 183 2.20 10.84 -12.72
C GLU A 183 1.80 10.72 -11.24
N ILE A 184 2.61 11.23 -10.30
CA ILE A 184 2.24 11.25 -8.88
C ILE A 184 1.00 12.11 -8.67
N VAL A 185 0.93 13.27 -9.31
CA VAL A 185 -0.25 14.16 -9.22
C VAL A 185 -1.49 13.48 -9.76
N GLU A 186 -1.41 12.83 -10.92
CA GLU A 186 -2.52 12.07 -11.50
C GLU A 186 -2.98 10.93 -10.56
N LEU A 187 -2.04 10.15 -10.03
CA LEU A 187 -2.33 9.09 -9.06
C LEU A 187 -2.98 9.66 -7.79
N GLY A 188 -2.48 10.79 -7.29
CA GLY A 188 -3.03 11.50 -6.13
C GLY A 188 -4.45 12.00 -6.38
N LEU A 189 -4.71 12.57 -7.56
CA LEU A 189 -6.04 13.03 -7.96
C LEU A 189 -7.05 11.90 -8.06
N VAL A 190 -6.67 10.75 -8.65
CA VAL A 190 -7.53 9.56 -8.72
C VAL A 190 -7.85 9.07 -7.30
N PHE A 191 -6.84 8.98 -6.43
CA PHE A 191 -7.03 8.54 -5.05
C PHE A 191 -7.97 9.48 -4.30
N LYS A 192 -7.72 10.80 -4.38
CA LYS A 192 -8.57 11.84 -3.78
C LYS A 192 -10.01 11.72 -4.26
N LYS A 193 -10.24 11.64 -5.57
CA LYS A 193 -11.60 11.54 -6.13
C LYS A 193 -12.36 10.35 -5.54
N ARG A 194 -11.70 9.19 -5.40
CA ARG A 194 -12.31 7.98 -4.82
C ARG A 194 -12.63 8.13 -3.34
N VAL A 195 -11.69 8.67 -2.56
CA VAL A 195 -11.87 8.90 -1.12
C VAL A 195 -13.01 9.88 -0.86
N PHE A 196 -13.03 11.03 -1.53
CA PHE A 196 -14.02 12.07 -1.29
C PHE A 196 -15.41 11.68 -1.81
N ALA A 197 -15.52 10.94 -2.91
CA ALA A 197 -16.79 10.38 -3.35
C ALA A 197 -17.38 9.46 -2.27
N TYR A 198 -16.58 8.56 -1.72
CA TYR A 198 -17.02 7.66 -0.65
C TYR A 198 -17.45 8.40 0.63
N LEU A 199 -16.71 9.44 1.02
CA LEU A 199 -17.06 10.24 2.21
C LEU A 199 -18.35 11.05 1.97
N GLY A 200 -18.57 11.58 0.77
CA GLY A 200 -19.81 12.27 0.38
C GLY A 200 -21.02 11.35 0.44
N ASP A 201 -20.89 10.11 -0.07
CA ASP A 201 -21.93 9.08 -0.02
C ASP A 201 -22.30 8.64 1.41
N LYS A 202 -21.41 8.86 2.39
CA LYS A 202 -21.65 8.56 3.81
C LYS A 202 -22.34 9.68 4.59
N MET A 203 -22.36 10.90 4.04
CA MET A 203 -22.95 12.08 4.67
C MET A 203 -24.32 12.46 4.09
N SER A 204 -24.81 11.72 3.09
CA SER A 204 -26.18 11.82 2.54
C SER A 204 -27.07 10.74 3.13
#